data_AF-A0A481QSJ6-F1
#
_entry.id   AF-A0A481QSJ6-F1
#
_cell.length_a   1.000
_cell.length_b   1.000
_cell.length_c   1.000
_cell.angle_alpha   90.00
_cell.angle_beta   90.00
_cell.angle_gamma   90.00
#
_symmetry.space_group_name_H-M   'P 1'
#
loop_
_entity.id
_entity.type
_entity.pdbx_description
1 polymer ?
#
loop_
_entity_poly.entity_id
_entity_poly.type
_entity_poly.pdbx_seq_one_letter_code
_entity_poly.pdbx_strand_id
1 'polypeptide(L)'
;MSIYFYAQTLGFDLPDNPYPQLPEGAVEITRAQYTELFVGQAIGKVISASASGQPVLTESVVDAFALASHERSWRNQMLQDTQWLVFRDAEELDVGEGTTLRAEEFKQLLAYRQLLREWPNDPDFPDAQARPVEPDWLDGLLRANS
;
A
#
# COMPACT_ATOMS: atom_id res chain seq x y z
N MET A 1 -19.34 13.49 31.31
CA MET A 1 -18.62 14.03 30.14
C MET A 1 -19.31 13.42 28.93
N SER A 2 -20.16 14.18 28.24
CA SER A 2 -20.91 13.69 27.08
C SER A 2 -20.05 13.80 25.82
N ILE A 3 -20.02 12.75 25.02
CA ILE A 3 -19.31 12.69 23.74
C ILE A 3 -20.38 12.45 22.68
N TYR A 4 -20.34 13.19 21.58
CA TYR A 4 -21.31 13.05 20.50
C TYR A 4 -20.61 12.56 19.23
N PHE A 5 -21.21 11.60 18.55
CA PHE A 5 -20.77 11.10 17.24
C PHE A 5 -21.67 11.62 16.13
N TYR A 6 -21.06 11.96 14.99
CA TYR A 6 -21.75 12.47 13.81
C TYR A 6 -21.59 11.52 12.64
N ALA A 7 -22.69 10.86 12.25
CA ALA A 7 -22.68 9.88 11.17
C ALA A 7 -22.28 10.45 9.80
N GLN A 8 -22.56 11.74 9.54
CA GLN A 8 -22.30 12.37 8.23
C GLN A 8 -20.81 12.63 7.98
N THR A 9 -20.07 13.00 9.03
CA THR A 9 -18.64 13.36 8.96
C THR A 9 -17.74 12.32 9.59
N LEU A 10 -18.32 11.31 10.25
CA LEU A 10 -17.63 10.34 11.11
C LEU A 10 -16.79 11.01 12.22
N GLY A 11 -17.16 12.23 12.60
CA GLY A 11 -16.48 13.03 13.61
C GLY A 11 -17.04 12.83 15.01
N PHE A 12 -16.27 13.29 16.01
CA PHE A 12 -16.69 13.34 17.40
C PHE A 12 -16.62 14.77 17.92
N ASP A 13 -17.65 15.20 18.65
CA ASP A 13 -17.55 16.39 19.49
C ASP A 13 -17.30 16.02 20.95
N LEU A 14 -16.32 16.70 21.51
CA LEU A 14 -16.02 16.71 22.92
C LEU A 14 -16.83 17.83 23.60
N PRO A 15 -17.09 17.73 24.92
CA PRO A 15 -18.00 18.63 25.64
C PRO A 15 -17.52 20.09 25.75
N ASP A 16 -16.29 20.40 25.35
CA ASP A 16 -15.77 21.78 25.26
C ASP A 16 -16.05 22.43 23.90
N ASN A 17 -17.00 21.89 23.13
CA ASN A 17 -17.39 22.47 21.86
C ASN A 17 -17.92 23.92 22.06
N PRO A 18 -17.27 24.96 21.50
CA PRO A 18 -17.74 26.34 21.60
C PRO A 18 -19.01 26.62 20.77
N TYR A 19 -19.49 25.65 19.98
CA TYR A 19 -20.72 25.77 19.20
C TYR A 19 -21.95 25.36 20.03
N PRO A 20 -22.96 26.25 20.19
CA PRO A 20 -24.10 26.02 21.07
C PRO A 20 -25.17 25.05 20.53
N GLN A 21 -25.00 24.55 19.30
CA GLN A 21 -25.99 23.68 18.65
C GLN A 21 -25.30 22.41 18.16
N LEU A 22 -25.74 21.27 18.71
CA LEU A 22 -25.39 19.95 18.21
C LEU A 22 -25.92 19.81 16.78
N PRO A 23 -25.09 19.41 15.80
CA PRO A 23 -25.53 19.03 14.47
C PRO A 23 -26.71 18.04 14.49
N GLU A 24 -27.62 18.18 13.54
CA GLU A 24 -28.76 17.28 13.38
C GLU A 24 -28.27 15.84 13.13
N GLY A 25 -28.78 14.88 13.91
CA GLY A 25 -28.35 13.48 13.86
C GLY A 25 -27.15 13.13 14.73
N ALA A 26 -26.73 14.01 15.66
CA ALA A 26 -25.77 13.69 16.70
C ALA A 26 -26.25 12.53 17.58
N VAL A 27 -25.39 11.54 17.80
CA VAL A 27 -25.66 10.42 18.72
C VAL A 27 -24.75 10.56 19.93
N GLU A 28 -25.34 10.66 21.13
CA GLU A 28 -24.57 10.63 22.36
C GLU A 28 -23.99 9.23 22.59
N ILE A 29 -22.68 9.17 22.86
CA ILE A 29 -21.97 7.95 23.20
C ILE A 29 -21.24 8.09 24.52
N THR A 30 -21.03 6.95 25.18
CA THR A 30 -20.27 6.89 26.41
C THR A 30 -18.77 7.02 26.16
N ARG A 31 -18.02 7.42 27.19
CA ARG A 31 -16.55 7.42 27.14
C ARG A 31 -15.97 6.03 26.86
N ALA A 32 -16.61 4.98 27.37
CA ALA A 32 -16.18 3.60 27.12
C ALA A 32 -16.32 3.25 25.63
N GLN A 33 -17.47 3.54 25.01
CA GLN A 33 -17.69 3.36 23.58
C GLN A 33 -16.69 4.17 22.75
N TYR A 34 -16.47 5.44 23.10
CA TYR A 34 -15.45 6.26 22.45
C TYR A 34 -14.08 5.58 22.50
N THR A 35 -13.62 5.14 23.68
CA THR A 35 -12.34 4.43 23.81
C THR A 35 -12.30 3.14 22.99
N GLU A 36 -13.35 2.34 23.00
CA GLU A 36 -13.44 1.10 22.22
C GLU A 36 -13.31 1.34 20.72
N LEU A 37 -13.89 2.42 20.18
CA LEU A 37 -13.76 2.79 18.77
C LEU A 37 -12.30 3.08 18.39
N PHE A 38 -11.55 3.82 19.24
CA PHE A 38 -10.14 4.11 18.98
C PHE A 38 -9.23 2.89 19.20
N VAL A 39 -9.56 2.00 20.13
CA VAL A 39 -8.89 0.69 20.26
C VAL A 39 -9.12 -0.14 19.00
N GLY A 40 -10.35 -0.17 18.48
CA GLY A 40 -10.71 -0.81 17.22
C GLY A 40 -9.92 -0.27 16.03
N GLN A 41 -9.77 1.04 15.95
CA GLN A 41 -8.98 1.69 14.91
C GLN A 41 -7.49 1.34 15.01
N ALA A 42 -6.95 1.26 16.22
CA ALA A 42 -5.56 0.86 16.45
C ALA A 42 -5.26 -0.59 16.02
N ILE A 43 -6.28 -1.46 15.94
CA ILE A 43 -6.16 -2.84 15.44
C ILE A 43 -6.62 -3.00 13.98
N GLY A 44 -6.78 -1.89 13.23
CA GLY A 44 -7.02 -1.92 11.79
C GLY A 44 -8.48 -1.86 11.34
N LYS A 45 -9.43 -1.65 12.26
CA LYS A 45 -10.84 -1.42 11.91
C LYS A 45 -11.09 0.05 11.55
N VAL A 46 -12.18 0.31 10.85
CA VAL A 46 -12.61 1.66 10.49
C VAL A 46 -13.86 2.02 11.28
N ILE A 47 -13.91 3.23 11.81
CA ILE A 47 -15.11 3.77 12.44
C ILE A 47 -16.07 4.19 11.32
N SER A 48 -17.23 3.55 11.29
CA SER A 48 -18.31 3.81 10.34
C SER A 48 -19.61 4.15 11.09
N ALA A 49 -20.62 4.63 10.38
CA ALA A 49 -21.95 4.85 10.94
C ALA A 49 -22.92 3.71 10.55
N SER A 50 -23.67 3.20 11.52
CA SER A 50 -24.78 2.27 11.28
C SER A 50 -26.01 2.98 10.71
N ALA A 51 -27.01 2.21 10.27
CA ALA A 51 -28.28 2.76 9.75
C ALA A 51 -29.06 3.62 10.77
N SER A 52 -28.81 3.44 12.07
CA SER A 52 -29.39 4.24 13.15
C SER A 52 -28.51 5.44 13.56
N GLY A 53 -27.39 5.67 12.86
CA GLY A 53 -26.44 6.76 13.15
C GLY A 53 -25.44 6.45 14.28
N GLN A 54 -25.50 5.27 14.91
CA GLN A 54 -24.52 4.89 15.93
C GLN A 54 -23.16 4.54 15.31
N PRO A 55 -22.05 4.88 15.97
CA PRO A 55 -20.73 4.49 15.51
C PRO A 55 -20.54 2.98 15.67
N VAL A 56 -19.99 2.36 14.63
CA VAL A 56 -19.68 0.93 14.59
C VAL A 56 -18.28 0.74 14.03
N LEU A 57 -17.59 -0.30 14.50
CA LEU A 57 -16.32 -0.73 13.91
C LEU A 57 -16.61 -1.69 12.77
N THR A 58 -16.28 -1.29 11.56
CA THR A 58 -16.30 -2.16 10.39
C THR A 58 -14.88 -2.59 10.04
N GLU A 59 -14.75 -3.74 9.40
CA GLU A 59 -13.48 -4.09 8.77
C GLU A 59 -13.13 -3.03 7.72
N SER A 60 -11.84 -2.69 7.63
CA SER A 60 -11.37 -1.84 6.56
C SER A 60 -11.55 -2.59 5.25
N VAL A 61 -12.42 -2.09 4.36
CA VAL A 61 -12.44 -2.58 2.99
C VAL A 61 -11.16 -2.07 2.36
N VAL A 62 -10.12 -2.90 2.34
CA VAL A 62 -8.94 -2.64 1.53
C VAL A 62 -9.46 -2.43 0.12
N ASP A 63 -9.36 -1.18 -0.37
CA ASP A 63 -9.81 -0.87 -1.72
C ASP A 63 -8.95 -1.69 -2.69
N ALA A 64 -9.54 -2.74 -3.25
CA ALA A 64 -8.86 -3.63 -4.18
C ALA A 64 -8.30 -2.85 -5.38
N PHE A 65 -8.94 -1.73 -5.76
CA PHE A 65 -8.42 -0.84 -6.78
C PHE A 65 -7.17 -0.09 -6.29
N ALA A 66 -7.17 0.44 -5.06
CA ALA A 66 -6.01 1.08 -4.46
C ALA A 66 -4.83 0.10 -4.31
N LEU A 67 -5.09 -1.14 -3.87
CA LEU A 67 -4.07 -2.17 -3.75
C LEU A 67 -3.49 -2.54 -5.13
N ALA A 68 -4.34 -2.77 -6.12
CA ALA A 68 -3.90 -3.01 -7.50
C ALA A 68 -3.10 -1.83 -8.08
N SER A 69 -3.48 -0.59 -7.76
CA SER A 69 -2.73 0.61 -8.17
C SER A 69 -1.34 0.65 -7.51
N HIS A 70 -1.28 0.37 -6.21
CA HIS A 70 -0.03 0.30 -5.46
C HIS A 70 0.92 -0.74 -6.03
N GLU A 71 0.44 -1.96 -6.29
CA GLU A 71 1.25 -3.04 -6.86
C GLU A 71 1.75 -2.73 -8.29
N ARG A 72 0.93 -2.08 -9.11
CA ARG A 72 1.37 -1.61 -10.45
C ARG A 72 2.47 -0.56 -10.35
N SER A 73 2.37 0.35 -9.37
CA SER A 73 3.40 1.34 -9.10
C SER A 73 4.70 0.69 -8.62
N TRP A 74 4.62 -0.27 -7.69
CA TRP A 74 5.77 -1.03 -7.23
C TRP A 74 6.48 -1.75 -8.40
N ARG A 75 5.70 -2.45 -9.24
CA ARG A 75 6.20 -3.12 -10.44
C ARG A 75 6.87 -2.16 -11.42
N ASN A 76 6.30 -0.97 -11.63
CA ASN A 76 6.93 0.07 -12.45
C ASN A 76 8.27 0.53 -11.87
N GLN A 77 8.34 0.73 -10.55
CA GLN A 77 9.57 1.13 -9.86
C GLN A 77 10.67 0.07 -10.04
N MET A 78 10.37 -1.21 -9.78
CA MET A 78 11.34 -2.29 -9.97
C MET A 78 11.86 -2.38 -11.41
N LEU A 79 11.00 -2.16 -12.41
CA LEU A 79 11.41 -2.09 -13.81
C LEU A 79 12.29 -0.87 -14.12
N GLN A 80 12.05 0.28 -13.47
CA GLN A 80 12.89 1.47 -13.62
C GLN A 80 14.25 1.30 -12.96
N ASP A 81 14.28 0.81 -11.72
CA ASP A 81 15.51 0.62 -10.93
C ASP A 81 16.50 -0.34 -11.60
N THR A 82 15.98 -1.29 -12.39
CA THR A 82 16.79 -2.29 -13.08
C THR A 82 17.01 -1.97 -14.57
N GLN A 83 16.49 -0.86 -15.08
CA GLN A 83 16.59 -0.51 -16.50
C GLN A 83 18.03 -0.22 -16.94
N TRP A 84 18.82 0.43 -16.09
CA TRP A 84 20.19 0.81 -16.40
C TRP A 84 21.10 -0.40 -16.62
N LEU A 85 20.87 -1.51 -15.91
CA LEU A 85 21.62 -2.76 -16.10
C LEU A 85 21.42 -3.34 -17.51
N VAL A 86 20.20 -3.22 -18.06
CA VAL A 86 19.90 -3.68 -19.42
C VAL A 86 20.59 -2.81 -20.47
N PHE A 87 20.59 -1.49 -20.27
CA PHE A 87 21.29 -0.59 -21.19
C PHE A 87 22.80 -0.78 -21.13
N ARG A 88 23.36 -0.91 -19.92
CA ARG A 88 24.79 -1.14 -19.72
C ARG A 88 25.27 -2.43 -20.37
N ASP A 89 24.53 -3.53 -20.21
CA ASP A 89 24.91 -4.81 -20.83
C ASP A 89 24.95 -4.69 -22.37
N ALA A 90 23.96 -4.01 -22.97
CA ALA A 90 23.95 -3.75 -24.41
C ALA A 90 25.14 -2.88 -24.86
N GLU A 91 25.43 -1.80 -24.14
CA GLU A 91 26.59 -0.94 -24.43
C GLU A 91 27.92 -1.70 -24.30
N GLU A 92 28.08 -2.52 -23.27
CA GLU A 92 29.29 -3.31 -23.04
C GLU A 92 29.50 -4.40 -24.10
N LEU A 93 28.42 -5.01 -24.58
CA LEU A 93 28.45 -5.93 -25.72
C LEU A 93 28.88 -5.24 -27.01
N ASP A 94 28.38 -4.03 -27.27
CA ASP A 94 28.75 -3.23 -28.45
C ASP A 94 30.23 -2.79 -28.40
N VAL A 95 30.75 -2.49 -27.21
CA VAL A 95 32.16 -2.16 -26.98
C VAL A 95 33.06 -3.40 -27.15
N GLY A 96 32.58 -4.58 -26.74
CA GLY A 96 33.29 -5.86 -26.94
C GLY A 96 34.43 -6.13 -25.94
N GLU A 97 34.54 -5.36 -24.86
CA GLU A 97 35.54 -5.54 -23.79
C GLU A 97 35.08 -6.48 -22.66
N GLY A 98 33.85 -7.01 -22.78
CA GLY A 98 33.21 -7.87 -21.76
C GLY A 98 32.16 -7.11 -20.95
N THR A 99 31.30 -7.86 -20.26
CA THR A 99 30.15 -7.33 -19.52
C THR A 99 30.39 -7.31 -18.01
N THR A 100 29.80 -6.34 -17.32
CA THR A 100 29.83 -6.21 -15.85
C THR A 100 29.07 -7.35 -15.19
N LEU A 101 27.93 -7.74 -15.76
CA LEU A 101 27.18 -8.92 -15.33
C LEU A 101 27.69 -10.16 -16.07
N ARG A 102 27.73 -11.29 -15.36
CA ARG A 102 27.91 -12.59 -16.01
C ARG A 102 26.69 -12.90 -16.86
N ALA A 103 26.89 -13.65 -17.94
CA ALA A 103 25.79 -14.05 -18.83
C ALA A 103 24.61 -14.73 -18.10
N GLU A 104 24.87 -15.47 -17.03
CA GLU A 104 23.82 -16.08 -16.21
C GLU A 104 23.06 -15.06 -15.35
N GLU A 105 23.76 -14.08 -14.77
CA GLU A 105 23.13 -12.98 -14.01
C GLU A 105 22.26 -12.13 -14.94
N PHE A 106 22.75 -11.83 -16.15
CA PHE A 106 21.96 -11.10 -17.13
C PHE A 106 20.70 -11.87 -17.56
N LYS A 107 20.77 -13.19 -17.76
CA LYS A 107 19.58 -14.01 -18.01
C LYS A 107 18.58 -13.98 -16.84
N GLN A 108 19.08 -14.09 -15.61
CA GLN A 108 18.24 -14.00 -14.42
C GLN A 108 17.56 -12.63 -14.32
N LEU A 109 18.27 -11.54 -14.63
CA LEU A 109 17.71 -10.19 -14.70
C LEU A 109 16.57 -10.10 -15.72
N LEU A 110 16.78 -10.62 -16.93
CA LEU A 110 15.76 -10.58 -17.97
C LEU A 110 14.53 -11.42 -17.60
N ALA A 111 14.74 -12.59 -16.99
CA ALA A 111 13.66 -13.45 -16.50
C ALA A 111 12.86 -12.75 -15.38
N TYR A 112 13.53 -12.17 -14.39
CA TYR A 112 12.90 -11.39 -13.33
C TYR A 112 12.08 -10.21 -13.89
N ARG A 113 12.67 -9.44 -14.81
CA ARG A 113 11.97 -8.32 -15.48
C ARG A 113 10.77 -8.79 -16.30
N GLN A 114 10.80 -10.00 -16.86
CA GLN A 114 9.66 -10.58 -17.55
C GLN A 114 8.54 -10.94 -16.56
N LEU A 115 8.86 -11.59 -15.44
CA LEU A 115 7.90 -11.90 -14.38
C LEU A 115 7.24 -10.62 -13.84
N LEU A 116 8.01 -9.54 -13.67
CA LEU A 116 7.45 -8.23 -13.30
C LEU A 116 6.45 -7.70 -14.33
N ARG A 117 6.68 -7.88 -15.64
CA ARG A 117 5.72 -7.45 -16.66
C ARG A 117 4.45 -8.29 -16.67
N GLU A 118 4.58 -9.57 -16.32
CA GLU A 118 3.47 -10.51 -16.25
C GLU A 118 2.66 -10.39 -14.95
N TRP A 119 3.27 -9.86 -13.88
CA TRP A 119 2.67 -9.72 -12.54
C TRP A 119 1.24 -9.16 -12.51
N PRO A 120 0.87 -8.10 -13.27
CA PRO A 120 -0.51 -7.60 -13.27
C PRO A 120 -1.56 -8.55 -13.86
N ASN A 121 -1.14 -9.61 -14.55
CA ASN A 121 -1.99 -10.65 -15.14
C ASN A 121 -1.95 -11.96 -14.33
N ASP A 122 -1.16 -12.01 -13.26
CA ASP A 122 -1.06 -13.18 -12.41
C ASP A 122 -2.37 -13.41 -11.62
N PRO A 123 -2.83 -14.67 -11.45
CA PRO A 123 -4.02 -14.97 -10.66
C PRO A 123 -3.97 -14.47 -9.20
N ASP A 124 -2.77 -14.39 -8.62
CA ASP A 124 -2.57 -13.98 -7.23
C ASP A 124 -2.39 -12.46 -7.10
N PHE A 125 -2.43 -11.70 -8.20
CA PHE A 125 -2.43 -10.24 -8.15
C PHE A 125 -3.70 -9.70 -7.46
N PRO A 126 -3.62 -8.73 -6.52
CA PRO A 126 -2.46 -7.91 -6.13
C PRO A 126 -1.80 -8.31 -4.80
N ASP A 127 -1.72 -9.60 -4.46
CA ASP A 127 -1.09 -10.05 -3.22
C ASP A 127 0.43 -9.82 -3.23
N ALA A 128 0.93 -9.03 -2.28
CA ALA A 128 2.34 -8.74 -2.14
C ALA A 128 3.20 -10.01 -1.85
N GLN A 129 2.61 -11.06 -1.28
CA GLN A 129 3.31 -12.33 -1.02
C GLN A 129 3.62 -13.13 -2.30
N ALA A 130 2.87 -12.88 -3.38
CA ALA A 130 3.05 -13.54 -4.67
C ALA A 130 3.90 -12.72 -5.65
N ARG A 131 4.51 -11.62 -5.18
CA ARG A 131 5.41 -10.81 -6.01
C ARG A 131 6.55 -11.66 -6.58
N PRO A 132 7.00 -11.38 -7.82
CA PRO A 132 8.19 -11.99 -8.37
C PRO A 132 9.39 -11.83 -7.43
N VAL A 133 10.12 -12.92 -7.22
CA VAL A 133 11.30 -12.94 -6.33
C VAL A 133 12.50 -12.37 -7.07
N GLU A 134 13.13 -11.38 -6.44
CA GLU A 134 14.36 -10.76 -6.93
C GLU A 134 15.56 -11.72 -6.79
N PRO A 135 16.49 -11.77 -7.77
CA PRO A 135 17.75 -12.50 -7.63
C PRO A 135 18.63 -11.95 -6.49
N ASP A 136 19.21 -12.82 -5.67
CA ASP A 136 19.98 -12.46 -4.46
C ASP A 136 21.12 -11.43 -4.69
N TRP A 137 21.71 -11.42 -5.90
CA TRP A 137 22.81 -10.52 -6.25
C TRP A 137 22.36 -9.11 -6.61
N LEU A 138 21.07 -8.92 -6.95
CA LEU A 138 20.57 -7.68 -7.53
C LEU A 138 20.48 -6.54 -6.51
N ASP A 139 19.98 -6.80 -5.31
CA ASP A 139 19.90 -5.82 -4.20
C ASP A 139 21.27 -5.20 -3.89
N GLY A 140 22.34 -6.01 -3.93
CA GLY A 140 23.71 -5.52 -3.74
C GLY A 140 24.15 -4.51 -4.80
N LEU A 141 23.74 -4.69 -6.07
CA LEU A 141 24.06 -3.78 -7.17
C LEU A 141 23.19 -2.53 -7.17
N LEU A 142 21.92 -2.65 -6.78
CA LEU A 142 21.00 -1.51 -6.68
C LEU A 142 21.46 -0.56 -5.57
N ARG A 143 21.87 -1.08 -4.41
CA ARG A 143 22.43 -0.27 -3.31
C ARG A 143 23.76 0.40 -3.64
N ALA A 144 24.54 -0.19 -4.54
CA ALA A 144 25.80 0.41 -4.98
C ALA A 144 25.61 1.61 -5.93
N ASN A 145 24.41 1.77 -6.53
CA ASN A 145 24.08 2.82 -7.50
C ASN A 145 22.97 3.78 -7.03
N SER A 146 22.53 3.68 -5.77
CA SER A 146 21.50 4.55 -5.15
C SER A 146 22.07 5.83 -4.57
#